data_AF-A0A8H5UT25-F1
#
_entry.id   AF-A0A8H5UT25-F1
#
_cell.length_a   1.000
_cell.length_b   1.000
_cell.length_c   1.000
_cell.angle_alpha   90.00
_cell.angle_beta   90.00
_cell.angle_gamma   90.00
#
_symmetry.space_group_name_H-M   'P 1'
#
loop_
_entity.id
_entity.type
_entity.pdbx_description
1 polymer ?
#
loop_
_entity_poly.entity_id
_entity_poly.type
_entity_poly.pdbx_seq_one_letter_code
_entity_poly.pdbx_strand_id
1 'polypeptide(L)'
;MRFSTLLSSAALMYQAVSAESVEYKDADTGITFQQYTDKSSKFSFGIALPKNPSTDFIGQMTVPISEGYGSVGMGSTMTKKLLVVAWPNDGKVITSVRQADGYTNPAVLDDDTVSIKPIEKGTKVGTDSFTFTFLCEGCIKTDGTTFKAADTNAVLSFAMSTTALDDPTDAAGALNYHGAGFGGYSLDTAAAQSTDFETWAKLASDATTPGTSPGGSTGSNPGNFTTIVSNATYDYIVVGGGTAGLIVAERLVESKKSVLLLEQGKASFYESGGRSTMDWNDTVTQYDVPSMAYYLSTAKDTSAYCTDTASMAGCILGGSSVINAMMFVRPQPADFDDKWPTGWKWQDVESSANKLYERTPGTISPTKDGKRVDQNAWNVLSKFFSANGFTEVDAIEEPSKKKSVFTHPPLMVNDGLRAGPVRDYLPLAQANNNFKLQLNTKVLRVIREGKAITGIEVQSGPSTRQIINLKTNGAVVLAAGSLATPRLLVNSGIGPSEQIEAVASGSQRLTMPAKDQWLDLPVGENLKDHPIFTVKMKTKQPMSALTETDFTKPSQTNIDLFAQGDGLLAQSGQRFIFWDSVKGSDGVERYVQGTCAAAGEDTVKVKVYLTHGATSSGSLTVTSSGATKLVACSLE
;
A
#
# COMPACT_ATOMS: atom_id res chain seq x y z
N MET A 1 -34.10 15.01 -5.67
CA MET A 1 -33.26 15.19 -4.46
C MET A 1 -31.82 14.91 -4.87
N ARG A 2 -30.97 15.94 -4.84
CA ARG A 2 -29.55 15.84 -5.20
C ARG A 2 -28.81 15.20 -4.01
N PHE A 3 -28.32 13.97 -4.16
CA PHE A 3 -27.38 13.37 -3.21
C PHE A 3 -25.96 13.65 -3.70
N SER A 4 -25.40 14.74 -3.19
CA SER A 4 -23.96 15.02 -3.21
C SER A 4 -23.41 14.63 -1.85
N THR A 5 -22.57 13.59 -1.77
CA THR A 5 -21.44 13.52 -0.83
C THR A 5 -20.57 12.28 -1.09
N LEU A 6 -19.36 12.59 -1.54
CA LEU A 6 -18.07 11.94 -1.27
C LEU A 6 -18.03 10.95 -0.10
N LEU A 7 -17.44 9.76 -0.32
CA LEU A 7 -16.47 9.09 0.56
C LEU A 7 -16.05 7.74 -0.06
N SER A 8 -15.01 7.80 -0.89
CA SER A 8 -14.24 6.62 -1.31
C SER A 8 -13.10 6.37 -0.32
N SER A 9 -12.86 5.10 -0.03
CA SER A 9 -11.68 4.55 0.65
C SER A 9 -11.35 5.13 2.04
N ALA A 10 -12.06 4.64 3.07
CA ALA A 10 -11.59 4.55 4.46
C ALA A 10 -12.45 3.52 5.21
N ALA A 11 -12.21 2.24 4.95
CA ALA A 11 -12.85 1.15 5.69
C ALA A 11 -11.86 0.46 6.64
N LEU A 12 -11.23 1.27 7.49
CA LEU A 12 -10.77 0.88 8.82
C LEU A 12 -11.19 2.01 9.77
N MET A 13 -11.92 1.63 10.82
CA MET A 13 -12.34 2.45 11.97
C MET A 13 -13.55 3.41 11.80
N TYR A 14 -14.72 2.82 11.62
CA TYR A 14 -15.81 3.14 12.56
C TYR A 14 -15.88 1.99 13.56
N GLN A 15 -15.01 2.01 14.57
CA GLN A 15 -15.47 1.63 15.89
C GLN A 15 -16.22 2.85 16.44
N ALA A 16 -17.22 2.63 17.28
CA ALA A 16 -17.92 3.71 17.96
C ALA A 16 -16.88 4.68 18.55
N VAL A 17 -16.93 5.94 18.12
CA VAL A 17 -16.06 7.01 18.60
C VAL A 17 -16.46 7.26 20.06
N SER A 18 -15.86 6.53 20.99
CA SER A 18 -16.10 6.67 22.42
C SER A 18 -14.82 6.51 23.25
N ALA A 19 -13.70 7.00 22.72
CA ALA A 19 -12.53 7.28 23.56
C ALA A 19 -12.55 8.78 23.86
N GLU A 20 -12.86 9.13 25.10
CA GLU A 20 -12.77 10.51 25.60
C GLU A 20 -11.30 10.83 25.86
N SER A 21 -10.80 11.88 25.24
CA SER A 21 -9.54 12.50 25.64
C SER A 21 -9.64 13.00 27.08
N VAL A 22 -8.51 13.11 27.78
CA VAL A 22 -8.45 13.54 29.18
C VAL A 22 -7.46 14.69 29.34
N GLU A 23 -7.68 15.50 30.38
CA GLU A 23 -6.75 16.57 30.73
C GLU A 23 -5.39 15.97 31.12
N TYR A 24 -4.32 16.50 30.53
CA TYR A 24 -2.95 16.12 30.81
C TYR A 24 -2.10 17.37 30.97
N LYS A 25 -1.45 17.53 32.12
CA LYS A 25 -0.50 18.63 32.37
C LYS A 25 0.93 18.14 32.21
N ASP A 26 1.62 18.67 31.21
CA ASP A 26 3.02 18.37 30.97
C ASP A 26 3.89 19.00 32.07
N ALA A 27 4.69 18.17 32.74
CA ALA A 27 5.46 18.61 33.90
C ALA A 27 6.64 19.52 33.54
N ASP A 28 7.17 19.39 32.32
CA ASP A 28 8.33 20.15 31.88
C ASP A 28 7.94 21.55 31.43
N THR A 29 6.98 21.66 30.53
CA THR A 29 6.50 22.93 29.95
C THR A 29 5.49 23.63 30.85
N GLY A 30 4.73 22.88 31.66
CA GLY A 30 3.60 23.37 32.43
C GLY A 30 2.32 23.55 31.61
N ILE A 31 2.31 23.15 30.33
CA ILE A 31 1.17 23.26 29.43
C ILE A 31 0.13 22.21 29.79
N THR A 32 -1.14 22.62 29.85
CA THR A 32 -2.25 21.69 29.99
C THR A 32 -2.82 21.39 28.61
N PHE A 33 -2.80 20.12 28.24
CA PHE A 33 -3.35 19.58 27.00
C PHE A 33 -4.64 18.82 27.28
N GLN A 34 -5.51 18.75 26.28
CA GLN A 34 -6.50 17.68 26.19
C GLN A 34 -5.89 16.55 25.36
N GLN A 35 -5.67 15.38 25.97
CA GLN A 35 -4.85 14.30 25.41
C GLN A 35 -5.62 13.00 25.18
N TYR A 36 -5.40 12.41 24.02
CA TYR A 36 -5.76 11.03 23.73
C TYR A 36 -4.53 10.13 23.88
N THR A 37 -4.72 8.91 24.42
CA THR A 37 -3.71 7.85 24.44
C THR A 37 -4.31 6.56 23.91
N ASP A 38 -3.70 6.01 22.86
CA ASP A 38 -4.09 4.73 22.32
C ASP A 38 -3.72 3.59 23.26
N LYS A 39 -4.68 2.68 23.48
CA LYS A 39 -4.51 1.59 24.45
C LYS A 39 -3.53 0.53 23.97
N SER A 40 -3.48 0.28 22.66
CA SER A 40 -2.67 -0.78 22.06
C SER A 40 -1.23 -0.31 21.91
N SER A 41 -1.05 0.75 21.14
CA SER A 41 0.25 1.23 20.72
C SER A 41 0.93 2.13 21.74
N LYS A 42 0.19 2.67 22.72
CA LYS A 42 0.65 3.68 23.69
C LYS A 42 1.04 5.02 23.07
N PHE A 43 0.73 5.24 21.79
CA PHE A 43 0.82 6.56 21.17
C PHE A 43 -0.09 7.54 21.90
N SER A 44 0.40 8.75 22.16
CA SER A 44 -0.39 9.82 22.75
C SER A 44 -0.28 11.10 21.94
N PHE A 45 -1.39 11.82 21.80
CA PHE A 45 -1.40 13.17 21.25
C PHE A 45 -2.34 14.06 22.04
N GLY A 46 -1.85 15.23 22.43
CA GLY A 46 -2.62 16.26 23.11
C GLY A 46 -2.61 17.58 22.35
N ILE A 47 -3.71 18.33 22.49
CA ILE A 47 -3.85 19.68 21.94
C ILE A 47 -4.17 20.68 23.05
N ALA A 48 -3.62 21.88 22.93
CA ALA A 48 -4.02 23.06 23.68
C ALA A 48 -4.42 24.15 22.67
N LEU A 49 -5.56 24.79 22.90
CA LEU A 49 -6.17 25.79 22.03
C LEU A 49 -6.29 27.14 22.75
N PRO A 50 -6.29 28.27 22.02
CA PRO A 50 -6.64 29.55 22.62
C PRO A 50 -8.12 29.54 23.06
N LYS A 51 -8.45 30.41 24.02
CA LYS A 51 -9.82 30.53 24.53
C LYS A 51 -10.87 30.77 23.42
N ASN A 52 -10.46 31.43 22.34
CA ASN A 52 -11.21 31.56 21.11
C ASN A 52 -10.36 30.98 19.97
N PRO A 53 -10.53 29.69 19.63
CA PRO A 53 -9.76 29.05 18.56
C PRO A 53 -9.86 29.80 17.25
N SER A 54 -8.73 29.95 16.57
CA SER A 54 -8.63 30.54 15.23
C SER A 54 -7.87 29.59 14.31
N THR A 55 -6.60 29.87 14.04
CA THR A 55 -5.74 29.14 13.11
C THR A 55 -4.71 28.26 13.82
N ASP A 56 -4.44 28.52 15.11
CA ASP A 56 -3.26 28.00 15.78
C ASP A 56 -3.60 27.07 16.93
N PHE A 57 -2.69 26.13 17.21
CA PHE A 57 -2.76 25.26 18.38
C PHE A 57 -1.37 24.83 18.84
N ILE A 58 -1.25 24.39 20.09
CA ILE A 58 -0.03 23.73 20.59
C ILE A 58 -0.32 22.23 20.65
N GLY A 59 0.52 21.44 19.98
CA GLY A 59 0.44 19.98 19.97
C GLY A 59 1.55 19.36 20.81
N GLN A 60 1.25 18.25 21.47
CA GLN A 60 2.26 17.36 22.04
C GLN A 60 2.01 15.94 21.59
N MET A 61 3.01 15.33 20.96
CA MET A 61 3.01 13.95 20.51
C MET A 61 4.02 13.14 21.32
N THR A 62 3.60 12.03 21.92
CA THR A 62 4.50 11.07 22.58
C THR A 62 4.38 9.74 21.86
N VAL A 63 5.53 9.26 21.36
CA VAL A 63 5.62 8.11 20.46
C VAL A 63 6.50 7.05 21.12
N PRO A 64 5.95 5.86 21.44
CA PRO A 64 6.66 4.83 22.21
C PRO A 64 7.52 3.94 21.31
N ILE A 65 8.45 4.57 20.59
CA ILE A 65 9.42 3.92 19.73
C ILE A 65 10.80 4.58 19.90
N SER A 66 11.86 3.81 19.66
CA SER A 66 13.25 4.28 19.66
C SER A 66 13.78 4.63 18.27
N GLU A 67 13.17 4.06 17.23
CA GLU A 67 13.52 4.22 15.82
C GLU A 67 12.25 4.23 14.96
N GLY A 68 12.34 4.83 13.78
CA GLY A 68 11.20 5.04 12.89
C GLY A 68 10.51 6.38 13.13
N TYR A 69 9.19 6.47 12.99
CA TYR A 69 8.48 7.75 13.07
C TYR A 69 7.08 7.63 13.67
N GLY A 70 6.57 8.74 14.19
CA GLY A 70 5.17 8.93 14.59
C GLY A 70 4.52 10.07 13.82
N SER A 71 3.20 10.02 13.67
CA SER A 71 2.43 10.94 12.86
C SER A 71 1.05 11.19 13.46
N VAL A 72 0.58 12.43 13.35
CA VAL A 72 -0.82 12.82 13.60
C VAL A 72 -1.41 13.43 12.34
N GLY A 73 -2.56 12.92 11.93
CA GLY A 73 -3.39 13.52 10.88
C GLY A 73 -4.49 14.37 11.49
N MET A 74 -4.68 15.57 10.94
CA MET A 74 -5.72 16.53 11.38
C MET A 74 -7.13 16.17 10.89
N GLY A 75 -7.39 14.88 10.68
CA GLY A 75 -8.67 14.34 10.22
C GLY A 75 -8.75 12.83 10.45
N SER A 76 -9.91 12.25 10.17
CA SER A 76 -10.17 10.82 10.32
C SER A 76 -9.44 9.91 9.33
N THR A 77 -8.83 10.48 8.29
CA THR A 77 -8.14 9.74 7.22
C THR A 77 -6.79 10.38 6.92
N MET A 78 -5.85 9.60 6.38
CA MET A 78 -4.55 10.11 5.92
C MET A 78 -4.69 11.04 4.70
N THR A 79 -5.60 10.71 3.80
CA THR A 79 -5.74 11.39 2.49
C THR A 79 -6.37 12.77 2.65
N LYS A 80 -5.76 13.77 2.00
CA LYS A 80 -6.16 15.17 1.94
C LYS A 80 -6.18 15.87 3.29
N LYS A 81 -5.54 15.30 4.31
CA LYS A 81 -5.40 15.89 5.64
C LYS A 81 -3.97 16.38 5.88
N LEU A 82 -3.86 17.45 6.66
CA LEU A 82 -2.58 17.91 7.17
C LEU A 82 -2.01 16.85 8.12
N LEU A 83 -0.77 16.43 7.89
CA LEU A 83 -0.06 15.44 8.71
C LEU A 83 1.14 16.11 9.36
N VAL A 84 1.25 16.02 10.68
CA VAL A 84 2.48 16.36 11.40
C VAL A 84 3.21 15.07 11.69
N VAL A 85 4.42 14.92 11.15
CA VAL A 85 5.25 13.72 11.28
C VAL A 85 6.51 14.07 12.05
N ALA A 86 6.92 13.22 12.99
CA ALA A 86 8.14 13.43 13.77
C ALA A 86 8.90 12.11 13.99
N TRP A 87 10.22 12.18 14.12
CA TRP A 87 11.08 11.03 14.41
C TRP A 87 12.34 11.43 15.18
N PRO A 88 12.93 10.50 15.96
CA PRO A 88 14.20 10.75 16.63
C PRO A 88 15.37 10.57 15.64
N ASN A 89 16.35 11.46 15.69
CA ASN A 89 17.64 11.30 15.01
C ASN A 89 18.73 12.02 15.81
N ASP A 90 19.82 11.31 16.15
CA ASP A 90 20.97 11.85 16.90
C ASP A 90 20.59 12.65 18.16
N GLY A 91 19.63 12.13 18.94
CA GLY A 91 19.17 12.75 20.19
C GLY A 91 18.27 13.98 20.00
N LYS A 92 17.91 14.32 18.76
CA LYS A 92 16.95 15.38 18.42
C LYS A 92 15.68 14.79 17.82
N VAL A 93 14.61 15.58 17.84
CA VAL A 93 13.40 15.27 17.06
C VAL A 93 13.45 16.04 15.74
N ILE A 94 13.37 15.32 14.64
CA ILE A 94 13.16 15.89 13.30
C ILE A 94 11.65 15.86 13.03
N THR A 95 11.14 16.88 12.35
CA THR A 95 9.72 17.01 12.02
C THR A 95 9.51 17.34 10.55
N SER A 96 8.35 16.96 10.02
CA SER A 96 7.94 17.27 8.67
C SER A 96 6.43 17.40 8.59
N VAL A 97 5.96 18.48 7.95
CA VAL A 97 4.54 18.66 7.65
C VAL A 97 4.27 18.07 6.27
N ARG A 98 3.31 17.16 6.20
CA ARG A 98 3.01 16.41 5.00
C ARG A 98 1.53 16.50 4.64
N GLN A 99 1.22 16.26 3.37
CA GLN A 99 -0.15 16.02 2.91
C GLN A 99 -0.15 14.89 1.88
N ALA A 100 -1.08 13.95 2.05
CA ALA A 100 -1.25 12.82 1.15
C ALA A 100 -2.38 13.08 0.15
N ASP A 101 -2.14 12.87 -1.14
CA ASP A 101 -3.22 12.92 -2.15
C ASP A 101 -4.02 11.60 -2.24
N GLY A 102 -3.40 10.50 -1.80
CA GLY A 102 -3.94 9.15 -1.76
C GLY A 102 -3.25 8.31 -0.69
N TYR A 103 -3.45 6.99 -0.69
CA TYR A 103 -2.77 6.07 0.23
C TYR A 103 -1.35 5.77 -0.26
N THR A 104 -0.53 6.81 -0.30
CA THR A 104 0.84 6.85 -0.82
C THR A 104 1.75 7.54 0.16
N ASN A 105 3.06 7.53 -0.11
CA ASN A 105 4.00 8.39 0.61
C ASN A 105 3.54 9.86 0.53
N PRO A 106 3.33 10.55 1.66
CA PRO A 106 2.80 11.89 1.65
C PRO A 106 3.90 12.90 1.29
N ALA A 107 3.58 13.84 0.40
CA ALA A 107 4.53 14.87 0.01
C ALA A 107 4.72 15.88 1.14
N VAL A 108 5.86 16.59 1.16
CA VAL A 108 6.01 17.79 1.99
C VAL A 108 4.91 18.78 1.64
N LEU A 109 4.27 19.33 2.66
CA LEU A 109 3.21 20.30 2.48
C LEU A 109 3.77 21.55 1.79
N ASP A 110 3.13 21.95 0.69
CA ASP A 110 3.46 23.17 -0.05
C ASP A 110 2.43 24.25 0.30
N ASP A 111 2.51 24.74 1.54
CA ASP A 111 1.65 25.80 2.10
C ASP A 111 2.49 26.67 3.05
N ASP A 112 2.82 27.88 2.60
CA ASP A 112 3.64 28.84 3.34
C ASP A 112 2.92 29.48 4.54
N THR A 113 1.60 29.26 4.64
CA THR A 113 0.81 29.75 5.78
C THR A 113 0.85 28.81 6.97
N VAL A 114 1.44 27.60 6.84
CA VAL A 114 1.58 26.62 7.91
C VAL A 114 3.01 26.61 8.44
N SER A 115 3.16 26.65 9.77
CA SER A 115 4.47 26.56 10.42
C SER A 115 4.42 25.68 11.67
N ILE A 116 5.48 24.88 11.87
CA ILE A 116 5.70 24.08 13.08
C ILE A 116 6.91 24.65 13.81
N LYS A 117 6.69 25.14 15.03
CA LYS A 117 7.74 25.71 15.88
C LYS A 117 7.94 24.83 17.11
N PRO A 118 9.10 24.16 17.27
CA PRO A 118 9.37 23.33 18.43
C PRO A 118 9.35 24.13 19.74
N ILE A 119 8.75 23.52 20.76
CA ILE A 119 8.90 23.92 22.17
C ILE A 119 9.93 22.98 22.78
N GLU A 120 11.20 23.43 22.81
CA GLU A 120 12.36 22.64 23.23
C GLU A 120 12.19 22.02 24.62
N LYS A 121 11.59 22.77 25.55
CA LYS A 121 11.35 22.31 26.92
C LYS A 121 10.44 21.08 27.00
N GLY A 122 9.55 20.89 26.02
CA GLY A 122 8.65 19.76 25.91
C GLY A 122 9.07 18.73 24.86
N THR A 123 10.30 18.81 24.33
CA THR A 123 10.79 17.91 23.28
C THR A 123 11.94 17.07 23.82
N LYS A 124 11.83 15.74 23.70
CA LYS A 124 12.76 14.79 24.32
C LYS A 124 12.90 13.53 23.49
N VAL A 125 14.13 13.00 23.41
CA VAL A 125 14.41 11.66 22.88
C VAL A 125 14.89 10.79 24.03
N GLY A 126 14.14 9.73 24.34
CA GLY A 126 14.46 8.72 25.35
C GLY A 126 14.97 7.42 24.73
N THR A 127 15.10 6.38 25.55
CA THR A 127 15.57 5.05 25.10
C THR A 127 14.51 4.30 24.30
N ASP A 128 13.25 4.43 24.69
CA ASP A 128 12.12 3.64 24.15
C ASP A 128 10.96 4.52 23.67
N SER A 129 11.13 5.84 23.72
CA SER A 129 10.13 6.80 23.29
C SER A 129 10.75 8.15 22.95
N PHE A 130 10.02 8.96 22.18
CA PHE A 130 10.29 10.38 22.05
C PHE A 130 9.02 11.20 22.24
N THR A 131 9.18 12.44 22.70
CA THR A 131 8.11 13.43 22.83
C THR A 131 8.46 14.64 21.99
N PHE A 132 7.48 15.14 21.24
CA PHE A 132 7.58 16.34 20.42
C PHE A 132 6.48 17.31 20.81
N THR A 133 6.85 18.45 21.37
CA THR A 133 5.92 19.54 21.68
C THR A 133 6.17 20.69 20.72
N PHE A 134 5.12 21.22 20.12
CA PHE A 134 5.22 22.23 19.07
C PHE A 134 4.04 23.19 19.05
N LEU A 135 4.29 24.43 18.64
CA LEU A 135 3.26 25.36 18.18
C LEU A 135 3.02 25.12 16.68
N CYS A 136 1.75 24.95 16.31
CA CYS A 136 1.28 24.79 14.94
C CYS A 136 0.57 26.08 14.54
N GLU A 137 1.25 26.95 13.79
CA GLU A 137 0.68 28.20 13.29
C GLU A 137 0.00 27.93 11.93
N GLY A 138 -1.20 28.48 11.72
CA GLY A 138 -1.93 28.35 10.45
C GLY A 138 -2.53 26.96 10.18
N CYS A 139 -2.48 26.05 11.15
CA CYS A 139 -2.84 24.65 10.97
C CYS A 139 -4.35 24.36 11.05
N ILE A 140 -5.17 25.24 11.61
CA ILE A 140 -6.63 25.07 11.65
C ILE A 140 -7.23 25.78 10.43
N LYS A 141 -7.73 24.98 9.49
CA LYS A 141 -8.21 25.40 8.17
C LYS A 141 -9.73 25.22 8.02
N THR A 142 -10.31 25.97 7.09
CA THR A 142 -11.74 25.90 6.74
C THR A 142 -12.01 25.08 5.47
N ASP A 143 -10.97 24.70 4.73
CA ASP A 143 -11.01 23.96 3.46
C ASP A 143 -11.25 22.44 3.65
N GLY A 144 -11.34 21.98 4.89
CA GLY A 144 -11.53 20.58 5.24
C GLY A 144 -10.26 19.75 5.26
N THR A 145 -9.08 20.35 5.15
CA THR A 145 -7.79 19.65 5.37
C THR A 145 -7.54 19.35 6.85
N THR A 146 -8.19 20.08 7.76
CA THR A 146 -8.13 19.88 9.21
C THR A 146 -9.53 19.89 9.86
N PHE A 147 -9.58 19.75 11.19
CA PHE A 147 -10.74 20.13 11.99
C PHE A 147 -10.96 21.66 11.94
N LYS A 148 -12.18 22.12 12.26
CA LYS A 148 -12.55 23.54 12.25
C LYS A 148 -12.43 24.15 13.64
N ALA A 149 -12.13 25.44 13.69
CA ALA A 149 -12.04 26.20 14.95
C ALA A 149 -13.32 26.14 15.83
N ALA A 150 -14.49 26.01 15.20
CA ALA A 150 -15.78 25.93 15.88
C ALA A 150 -16.16 24.52 16.33
N ASP A 151 -15.39 23.49 15.95
CA ASP A 151 -15.68 22.12 16.35
C ASP A 151 -15.48 21.97 17.86
N THR A 152 -16.44 21.35 18.54
CA THR A 152 -16.31 20.97 19.96
C THR A 152 -15.62 19.63 20.14
N ASN A 153 -15.52 18.85 19.06
CA ASN A 153 -14.78 17.61 18.98
C ASN A 153 -14.07 17.53 17.64
N ALA A 154 -12.74 17.39 17.67
CA ALA A 154 -11.95 17.12 16.46
C ALA A 154 -11.79 15.61 16.27
N VAL A 155 -12.06 15.12 15.06
CA VAL A 155 -11.71 13.75 14.69
C VAL A 155 -10.31 13.76 14.07
N LEU A 156 -9.37 13.13 14.73
CA LEU A 156 -7.97 13.06 14.35
C LEU A 156 -7.56 11.62 14.05
N SER A 157 -6.37 11.44 13.51
CA SER A 157 -5.77 10.13 13.31
C SER A 157 -4.31 10.10 13.75
N PHE A 158 -3.80 8.92 14.06
CA PHE A 158 -2.37 8.69 14.30
C PHE A 158 -1.85 7.56 13.42
N ALA A 159 -0.53 7.55 13.20
CA ALA A 159 0.19 6.49 12.54
C ALA A 159 1.63 6.40 13.06
N MET A 160 2.21 5.19 13.11
CA MET A 160 3.58 4.95 13.56
C MET A 160 4.27 3.86 12.76
N SER A 161 5.58 4.01 12.59
CA SER A 161 6.47 2.96 12.09
C SER A 161 7.63 2.77 13.07
N THR A 162 7.99 1.51 13.33
CA THR A 162 9.21 1.13 14.05
C THR A 162 10.38 0.84 13.11
N THR A 163 10.18 0.99 11.79
CA THR A 163 11.24 0.80 10.81
C THR A 163 11.99 2.12 10.65
N ALA A 164 13.32 2.09 10.77
CA ALA A 164 14.17 3.26 10.50
C ALA A 164 13.91 3.83 9.10
N LEU A 165 13.98 5.16 8.97
CA LEU A 165 13.92 5.83 7.68
C LEU A 165 15.26 5.62 6.94
N ASP A 166 15.20 5.53 5.61
CA ASP A 166 16.40 5.34 4.77
C ASP A 166 17.42 6.47 4.94
N ASP A 167 16.94 7.70 5.10
CA ASP A 167 17.72 8.88 5.48
C ASP A 167 16.97 9.65 6.57
N PRO A 168 17.28 9.45 7.86
CA PRO A 168 16.61 10.14 8.95
C PRO A 168 17.04 11.62 9.10
N THR A 169 18.00 12.09 8.28
CA THR A 169 18.42 13.50 8.28
C THR A 169 17.62 14.35 7.30
N ASP A 170 16.99 13.74 6.30
CA ASP A 170 16.19 14.42 5.28
C ASP A 170 14.72 14.52 5.69
N ALA A 171 14.31 15.72 6.12
CA ALA A 171 12.92 15.99 6.46
C ALA A 171 11.95 15.87 5.28
N ALA A 172 12.43 15.86 4.04
CA ALA A 172 11.66 15.63 2.82
C ALA A 172 11.68 14.15 2.36
N GLY A 173 12.48 13.30 3.01
CA GLY A 173 12.66 11.90 2.68
C GLY A 173 11.38 11.07 2.66
N ALA A 174 11.44 9.91 2.00
CA ALA A 174 10.31 9.00 1.91
C ALA A 174 10.03 8.33 3.27
N LEU A 175 8.77 8.35 3.70
CA LEU A 175 8.34 7.60 4.88
C LEU A 175 8.08 6.14 4.50
N ASN A 176 8.61 5.18 5.26
CA ASN A 176 8.25 3.77 5.11
C ASN A 176 6.81 3.51 5.60
N TYR A 177 6.26 2.30 5.41
CA TYR A 177 4.87 2.04 5.79
C TYR A 177 4.68 1.97 7.32
N HIS A 178 3.69 2.70 7.84
CA HIS A 178 3.36 2.83 9.28
C HIS A 178 2.66 1.58 9.87
N GLY A 179 3.34 0.44 9.87
CA GLY A 179 2.80 -0.83 10.35
C GLY A 179 2.71 -1.00 11.87
N ALA A 180 3.36 -0.12 12.65
CA ALA A 180 3.47 -0.27 14.11
C ALA A 180 2.21 0.19 14.86
N GLY A 181 1.31 0.90 14.19
CA GLY A 181 0.02 1.29 14.75
C GLY A 181 -0.57 2.47 13.99
N PHE A 182 -1.87 2.45 13.77
CA PHE A 182 -2.61 3.59 13.21
C PHE A 182 -4.07 3.55 13.67
N GLY A 183 -4.67 4.72 13.82
CA GLY A 183 -5.93 4.90 14.55
C GLY A 183 -6.68 6.15 14.14
N GLY A 184 -8.00 6.13 14.21
CA GLY A 184 -8.83 7.35 14.24
C GLY A 184 -9.41 7.52 15.64
N TYR A 185 -9.42 8.75 16.17
CA TYR A 185 -9.94 9.06 17.50
C TYR A 185 -10.61 10.45 17.52
N SER A 186 -11.43 10.71 18.54
CA SER A 186 -12.00 12.02 18.81
C SER A 186 -11.27 12.68 19.96
N LEU A 187 -11.12 14.00 19.88
CA LEU A 187 -10.49 14.82 20.90
C LEU A 187 -11.42 15.99 21.22
N ASP A 188 -11.71 16.21 22.50
CA ASP A 188 -12.58 17.29 22.97
C ASP A 188 -11.86 18.65 22.87
N THR A 189 -12.06 19.34 21.75
CA THR A 189 -11.46 20.65 21.50
C THR A 189 -12.08 21.76 22.33
N ALA A 190 -13.26 21.56 22.92
CA ALA A 190 -13.82 22.52 23.86
C ALA A 190 -13.06 22.50 25.19
N ALA A 191 -12.73 21.31 25.70
CA ALA A 191 -11.91 21.12 26.90
C ALA A 191 -10.45 21.57 26.71
N ALA A 192 -9.95 21.58 25.47
CA ALA A 192 -8.58 22.01 25.15
C ALA A 192 -8.34 23.52 25.21
N GLN A 193 -9.38 24.34 25.36
CA GLN A 193 -9.28 25.81 25.31
C GLN A 193 -8.73 26.40 26.62
N SER A 194 -7.70 27.23 26.52
CA SER A 194 -7.06 27.88 27.67
C SER A 194 -6.83 29.38 27.46
N THR A 195 -6.93 30.16 28.53
CA THR A 195 -6.51 31.56 28.56
C THR A 195 -4.98 31.71 28.60
N ASP A 196 -4.26 30.65 28.97
CA ASP A 196 -2.79 30.65 29.08
C ASP A 196 -2.10 30.33 27.74
N PHE A 197 -2.86 30.03 26.69
CA PHE A 197 -2.34 29.65 25.37
C PHE A 197 -1.27 30.61 24.84
N GLU A 198 -1.53 31.92 24.88
CA GLU A 198 -0.59 32.94 24.40
C GLU A 198 0.72 32.98 25.22
N THR A 199 0.66 32.57 26.49
CA THR A 199 1.85 32.46 27.34
C THR A 199 2.65 31.21 26.94
N TRP A 200 1.98 30.10 26.69
CA TRP A 200 2.60 28.85 26.26
C TRP A 200 3.18 28.92 24.85
N ALA A 201 2.52 29.60 23.92
CA ALA A 201 2.97 29.77 22.54
C ALA A 201 4.33 30.48 22.46
N LYS A 202 4.63 31.40 23.39
CA LYS A 202 5.93 32.09 23.49
C LYS A 202 7.09 31.18 23.91
N LEU A 203 6.82 29.95 24.36
CA LEU A 203 7.86 28.95 24.61
C LEU A 203 8.39 28.34 23.30
N ALA A 204 7.66 28.52 22.19
CA ALA A 204 8.08 28.02 20.89
C ALA A 204 9.26 28.86 20.38
N SER A 205 10.26 28.18 19.86
CA SER A 205 11.42 28.82 19.27
C SER A 205 11.22 29.03 17.77
N ASP A 206 11.73 30.14 17.23
CA ASP A 206 11.86 30.35 15.77
C ASP A 206 12.96 29.47 15.16
N ALA A 207 13.52 28.52 15.92
CA ALA A 207 14.35 27.45 15.38
C ALA A 207 13.48 26.59 14.48
N THR A 208 13.36 27.04 13.24
CA THR A 208 12.84 26.27 12.12
C THR A 208 13.67 25.01 12.04
N THR A 209 13.06 23.86 12.36
CA THR A 209 13.60 22.57 11.94
C THR A 209 13.60 22.57 10.41
N PRO A 210 14.63 22.02 9.74
CA PRO A 210 14.81 22.19 8.31
C PRO A 210 13.61 21.57 7.57
N GLY A 211 12.69 22.40 7.06
CA GLY A 211 11.45 21.89 6.49
C GLY A 211 10.57 22.86 5.72
N THR A 212 10.80 24.18 5.79
CA THR A 212 9.91 25.18 5.16
C THR A 212 10.63 26.15 4.22
N SER A 213 11.50 25.66 3.33
CA SER A 213 11.91 26.45 2.16
C SER A 213 11.73 25.67 0.86
N PRO A 214 10.91 26.17 -0.08
CA PRO A 214 11.01 25.78 -1.48
C PRO A 214 12.31 26.35 -2.03
N GLY A 215 13.28 25.48 -2.34
CA GLY A 215 14.49 25.87 -3.08
C GLY A 215 15.56 26.55 -2.22
N GLY A 216 16.30 25.76 -1.45
CA GLY A 216 17.46 26.25 -0.71
C GLY A 216 18.32 25.11 -0.19
N SER A 217 19.00 24.41 -1.10
CA SER A 217 19.97 23.37 -0.78
C SER A 217 21.09 23.95 0.12
N THR A 218 21.06 23.66 1.42
CA THR A 218 22.30 23.56 2.20
C THR A 218 22.91 22.21 1.84
N GLY A 219 23.81 22.26 0.86
CA GLY A 219 24.42 21.08 0.28
C GLY A 219 25.13 20.22 1.32
N SER A 220 24.47 19.14 1.74
CA SER A 220 25.15 17.86 1.67
C SER A 220 25.62 17.73 0.23
N ASN A 221 26.93 17.62 0.03
CA ASN A 221 27.49 17.43 -1.30
C ASN A 221 26.81 16.17 -1.88
N PRO A 222 25.89 16.28 -2.84
CA PRO A 222 25.07 15.15 -3.24
C PRO A 222 25.98 14.26 -4.08
N GLY A 223 26.38 13.13 -3.51
CA GLY A 223 27.43 12.27 -4.04
C GLY A 223 27.28 12.03 -5.55
N ASN A 224 28.36 12.26 -6.29
CA ASN A 224 28.42 11.87 -7.70
C ASN A 224 28.05 10.38 -7.81
N PHE A 225 26.96 10.07 -8.52
CA PHE A 225 26.66 8.68 -8.85
C PHE A 225 27.76 8.15 -9.76
N THR A 226 28.41 7.07 -9.35
CA THR A 226 29.31 6.34 -10.25
C THR A 226 28.46 5.36 -11.05
N THR A 227 28.45 5.52 -12.38
CA THR A 227 27.78 4.61 -13.30
C THR A 227 28.79 3.65 -13.91
N ILE A 228 28.64 2.35 -13.64
CA ILE A 228 29.47 1.29 -14.22
C ILE A 228 28.70 0.54 -15.30
N VAL A 229 29.39 -0.02 -16.29
CA VAL A 229 28.79 -0.90 -17.30
C VAL A 229 29.07 -2.36 -16.93
N SER A 230 28.03 -3.19 -16.90
CA SER A 230 28.15 -4.62 -16.67
C SER A 230 28.82 -5.32 -17.85
N ASN A 231 29.69 -6.29 -17.56
CA ASN A 231 30.28 -7.16 -18.59
C ASN A 231 29.31 -8.27 -19.05
N ALA A 232 28.18 -8.45 -18.37
CA ALA A 232 27.18 -9.46 -18.73
C ALA A 232 26.07 -8.87 -19.61
N THR A 233 25.64 -9.64 -20.61
CA THR A 233 24.54 -9.30 -21.52
C THR A 233 23.52 -10.43 -21.61
N TYR A 234 22.27 -10.08 -21.92
CA TYR A 234 21.14 -11.02 -21.94
C TYR A 234 20.31 -10.85 -23.21
N ASP A 235 19.68 -11.92 -23.68
CA ASP A 235 18.69 -11.87 -24.76
C ASP A 235 17.42 -11.16 -24.27
N TYR A 236 17.02 -11.44 -23.02
CA TYR A 236 15.89 -10.77 -22.38
C TYR A 236 16.26 -10.25 -21.00
N ILE A 237 15.83 -9.02 -20.72
CA ILE A 237 15.84 -8.46 -19.37
C ILE A 237 14.39 -8.21 -18.97
N VAL A 238 13.91 -8.91 -17.95
CA VAL A 238 12.56 -8.77 -17.39
C VAL A 238 12.66 -7.91 -16.13
N VAL A 239 11.91 -6.82 -16.09
CA VAL A 239 11.92 -5.84 -14.99
C VAL A 239 10.70 -6.03 -14.11
N GLY A 240 10.88 -6.47 -12.88
CA GLY A 240 9.83 -6.74 -11.89
C GLY A 240 9.57 -8.24 -11.73
N GLY A 241 9.82 -8.77 -10.54
CA GLY A 241 9.59 -10.16 -10.14
C GLY A 241 8.17 -10.43 -9.65
N GLY A 242 7.17 -9.72 -10.18
CA GLY A 242 5.75 -9.91 -9.84
C GLY A 242 5.09 -11.07 -10.61
N THR A 243 3.75 -11.18 -10.53
CA THR A 243 2.96 -12.23 -11.21
C THR A 243 3.33 -12.40 -12.69
N ALA A 244 3.28 -11.32 -13.46
CA ALA A 244 3.56 -11.38 -14.89
C ALA A 244 5.04 -11.61 -15.19
N GLY A 245 5.94 -10.94 -14.45
CA GLY A 245 7.38 -11.00 -14.70
C GLY A 245 7.95 -12.40 -14.47
N LEU A 246 7.52 -13.09 -13.41
CA LEU A 246 7.93 -14.47 -13.14
C LEU A 246 7.46 -15.45 -14.22
N ILE A 247 6.19 -15.34 -14.64
CA ILE A 247 5.62 -16.18 -15.70
C ILE A 247 6.35 -15.93 -17.03
N VAL A 248 6.52 -14.66 -17.43
CA VAL A 248 7.18 -14.31 -18.69
C VAL A 248 8.65 -14.73 -18.68
N ALA A 249 9.38 -14.52 -17.59
CA ALA A 249 10.78 -14.92 -17.50
C ALA A 249 10.96 -16.44 -17.66
N GLU A 250 10.08 -17.24 -17.04
CA GLU A 250 10.08 -18.69 -17.19
C GLU A 250 9.77 -19.11 -18.64
N ARG A 251 8.73 -18.56 -19.26
CA ARG A 251 8.41 -18.86 -20.66
C ARG A 251 9.49 -18.45 -21.65
N LEU A 252 10.17 -17.33 -21.39
CA LEU A 252 11.29 -16.88 -22.22
C LEU A 252 12.49 -17.81 -22.08
N VAL A 253 12.79 -18.33 -20.87
CA VAL A 253 13.95 -19.22 -20.69
C VAL A 253 13.72 -20.62 -21.28
N GLU A 254 12.46 -21.07 -21.40
CA GLU A 254 12.09 -22.30 -22.13
C GLU A 254 12.58 -22.26 -23.60
N SER A 255 12.65 -21.07 -24.21
CA SER A 255 13.18 -20.85 -25.56
C SER A 255 14.72 -20.92 -25.67
N LYS A 256 15.41 -21.30 -24.59
CA LYS A 256 16.89 -21.40 -24.47
C LYS A 256 17.62 -20.06 -24.61
N LYS A 257 16.90 -18.95 -24.44
CA LYS A 257 17.45 -17.59 -24.42
C LYS A 257 17.97 -17.26 -23.03
N SER A 258 18.98 -16.39 -22.96
CA SER A 258 19.51 -15.87 -21.69
C SER A 258 18.59 -14.80 -21.12
N VAL A 259 18.09 -15.01 -19.91
CA VAL A 259 17.07 -14.18 -19.26
C VAL A 259 17.59 -13.67 -17.91
N LEU A 260 17.57 -12.35 -17.73
CA LEU A 260 17.79 -11.70 -16.44
C LEU A 260 16.45 -11.19 -15.90
N LEU A 261 16.03 -11.67 -14.73
CA LEU A 261 14.91 -11.11 -13.98
C LEU A 261 15.44 -10.22 -12.86
N LEU A 262 14.94 -8.98 -12.82
CA LEU A 262 15.32 -7.99 -11.81
C LEU A 262 14.13 -7.67 -10.91
N GLU A 263 14.36 -7.69 -9.62
CA GLU A 263 13.36 -7.33 -8.60
C GLU A 263 13.97 -6.30 -7.64
N GLN A 264 13.24 -5.24 -7.36
CA GLN A 264 13.71 -4.18 -6.46
C GLN A 264 13.68 -4.61 -4.99
N GLY A 265 12.78 -5.52 -4.64
CA GLY A 265 12.64 -6.05 -3.30
C GLY A 265 13.47 -7.29 -3.00
N LYS A 266 13.33 -7.74 -1.76
CA LYS A 266 13.97 -8.96 -1.21
C LYS A 266 13.19 -10.23 -1.55
N ALA A 267 13.71 -11.38 -1.14
CA ALA A 267 12.99 -12.65 -1.22
C ALA A 267 11.77 -12.64 -0.30
N SER A 268 10.67 -13.28 -0.73
CA SER A 268 9.41 -13.34 0.01
C SER A 268 9.32 -14.58 0.87
N PHE A 269 9.08 -15.73 0.24
CA PHE A 269 8.88 -17.02 0.90
C PHE A 269 10.18 -17.61 1.43
N TYR A 270 10.05 -18.44 2.47
CA TYR A 270 11.20 -19.12 3.06
C TYR A 270 12.01 -19.91 2.02
N GLU A 271 11.33 -20.69 1.18
CA GLU A 271 11.96 -21.49 0.11
C GLU A 271 12.66 -20.62 -0.95
N SER A 272 12.19 -19.38 -1.17
CA SER A 272 12.77 -18.44 -2.12
C SER A 272 13.94 -17.63 -1.53
N GLY A 273 14.32 -17.90 -0.27
CA GLY A 273 15.39 -17.21 0.43
C GLY A 273 14.92 -16.16 1.45
N GLY A 274 13.62 -16.03 1.69
CA GLY A 274 13.06 -15.17 2.74
C GLY A 274 13.46 -15.67 4.13
N ARG A 275 13.88 -14.78 5.02
CA ARG A 275 14.37 -15.16 6.37
C ARG A 275 13.74 -14.37 7.51
N SER A 276 12.79 -13.48 7.22
CA SER A 276 11.93 -12.88 8.26
C SER A 276 10.81 -13.85 8.61
N THR A 277 11.16 -14.89 9.37
CA THR A 277 10.25 -15.98 9.75
C THR A 277 9.26 -15.56 10.82
N MET A 278 8.20 -16.36 11.00
CA MET A 278 7.23 -16.15 12.08
C MET A 278 7.86 -16.48 13.43
N ASP A 279 7.51 -15.74 14.49
CA ASP A 279 8.05 -16.00 15.84
C ASP A 279 7.71 -17.41 16.36
N TRP A 280 6.63 -18.01 15.86
CA TRP A 280 6.14 -19.34 16.22
C TRP A 280 6.56 -20.44 15.21
N ASN A 281 7.24 -20.10 14.11
CA ASN A 281 7.68 -21.07 13.10
C ASN A 281 8.86 -20.54 12.27
N ASP A 282 9.98 -21.26 12.30
CA ASP A 282 11.26 -20.92 11.66
C ASP A 282 11.40 -21.41 10.21
N THR A 283 10.37 -22.05 9.66
CA THR A 283 10.32 -22.58 8.28
C THR A 283 9.37 -21.83 7.35
N VAL A 284 8.62 -20.85 7.88
CA VAL A 284 7.71 -20.01 7.10
C VAL A 284 7.90 -18.53 7.43
N THR A 285 7.72 -17.68 6.43
CA THR A 285 7.59 -16.23 6.61
C THR A 285 6.11 -15.86 6.73
N GLN A 286 5.83 -14.61 7.11
CA GLN A 286 4.48 -14.07 7.10
C GLN A 286 3.78 -14.15 5.73
N TYR A 287 4.54 -14.20 4.63
CA TYR A 287 3.97 -14.27 3.28
C TYR A 287 3.53 -15.69 2.90
N ASP A 288 4.18 -16.71 3.49
CA ASP A 288 3.87 -18.12 3.25
C ASP A 288 2.51 -18.52 3.85
N VAL A 289 2.14 -17.92 5.00
CA VAL A 289 0.95 -18.27 5.79
C VAL A 289 -0.31 -17.61 5.20
N PRO A 290 -1.28 -18.38 4.64
CA PRO A 290 -2.47 -17.81 4.00
C PRO A 290 -3.27 -16.84 4.87
N SER A 291 -3.45 -17.17 6.16
CA SER A 291 -4.26 -16.34 7.05
C SER A 291 -3.65 -14.97 7.37
N MET A 292 -2.32 -14.82 7.22
CA MET A 292 -1.63 -13.56 7.47
C MET A 292 -1.95 -12.47 6.45
N ALA A 293 -2.55 -12.80 5.30
CA ALA A 293 -2.81 -11.87 4.21
C ALA A 293 -3.56 -10.59 4.60
N TYR A 294 -4.39 -10.62 5.65
CA TYR A 294 -5.14 -9.46 6.17
C TYR A 294 -4.41 -8.68 7.27
N TYR A 295 -3.27 -9.19 7.72
CA TYR A 295 -2.49 -8.67 8.84
C TYR A 295 -1.09 -8.21 8.42
N LEU A 296 -0.71 -8.39 7.15
CA LEU A 296 0.61 -7.97 6.63
C LEU A 296 0.87 -6.47 6.78
N SER A 297 -0.16 -5.63 6.74
CA SER A 297 -0.01 -4.18 6.95
C SER A 297 0.34 -3.83 8.40
N THR A 298 -0.01 -4.67 9.37
CA THR A 298 0.28 -4.44 10.79
C THR A 298 1.31 -5.42 11.34
N ALA A 299 1.94 -6.20 10.45
CA ALA A 299 2.94 -7.15 10.84
C ALA A 299 4.28 -6.48 11.16
N LYS A 300 5.17 -7.22 11.82
CA LYS A 300 6.48 -6.72 12.27
C LYS A 300 7.34 -6.18 11.13
N ASP A 301 7.23 -6.77 9.94
CA ASP A 301 8.01 -6.38 8.76
C ASP A 301 7.07 -5.90 7.64
N THR A 302 7.04 -4.59 7.41
CA THR A 302 6.27 -3.95 6.35
C THR A 302 7.13 -3.45 5.19
N SER A 303 8.41 -3.84 5.13
CA SER A 303 9.33 -3.41 4.07
C SER A 303 8.97 -3.94 2.67
N ALA A 304 8.02 -4.87 2.57
CA ALA A 304 7.48 -5.34 1.31
C ALA A 304 6.58 -4.34 0.59
N TYR A 305 6.18 -3.22 1.21
CA TYR A 305 5.35 -2.21 0.57
C TYR A 305 6.22 -1.17 -0.14
N CYS A 306 5.85 -0.86 -1.38
CA CYS A 306 6.52 0.17 -2.16
C CYS A 306 6.31 1.57 -1.56
N THR A 307 7.39 2.36 -1.54
CA THR A 307 7.39 3.72 -0.98
C THR A 307 7.24 4.81 -2.03
N ASP A 308 7.26 4.47 -3.32
CA ASP A 308 7.32 5.43 -4.43
C ASP A 308 6.23 5.21 -5.50
N THR A 309 5.18 4.46 -5.15
CA THR A 309 4.03 4.15 -6.02
C THR A 309 2.79 4.98 -5.66
N ALA A 310 1.92 5.19 -6.64
CA ALA A 310 0.70 6.00 -6.54
C ALA A 310 -0.41 5.35 -5.70
N SER A 311 -0.17 4.13 -5.21
CA SER A 311 -0.99 3.43 -4.22
C SER A 311 -0.16 2.28 -3.64
N MET A 312 -0.78 1.48 -2.76
CA MET A 312 -0.18 0.29 -2.17
C MET A 312 0.22 -0.72 -3.25
N ALA A 313 1.51 -1.06 -3.30
CA ALA A 313 2.06 -2.09 -4.18
C ALA A 313 3.12 -2.92 -3.42
N GLY A 314 3.31 -4.17 -3.86
CA GLY A 314 4.36 -5.03 -3.31
C GLY A 314 5.71 -4.83 -4.01
N CYS A 315 6.72 -4.46 -3.24
CA CYS A 315 8.13 -4.32 -3.60
C CYS A 315 8.93 -5.48 -2.96
N ILE A 316 8.64 -6.70 -3.40
CA ILE A 316 9.22 -7.94 -2.91
C ILE A 316 9.12 -9.00 -4.02
N LEU A 317 9.92 -10.06 -3.99
CA LEU A 317 9.80 -11.17 -4.95
C LEU A 317 8.39 -11.77 -4.92
N GLY A 318 7.70 -11.78 -6.08
CA GLY A 318 6.28 -12.08 -6.23
C GLY A 318 5.38 -10.83 -6.31
N GLY A 319 5.91 -9.65 -6.00
CA GLY A 319 5.22 -8.37 -6.04
C GLY A 319 3.94 -8.38 -5.21
N SER A 320 2.87 -7.79 -5.73
CA SER A 320 1.60 -7.74 -5.01
C SER A 320 0.95 -9.12 -4.78
N SER A 321 1.35 -10.20 -5.48
CA SER A 321 0.72 -11.52 -5.27
C SER A 321 1.09 -12.18 -3.95
N VAL A 322 2.17 -11.75 -3.30
CA VAL A 322 2.59 -12.29 -2.00
C VAL A 322 2.04 -11.47 -0.82
N ILE A 323 1.56 -10.26 -1.09
CA ILE A 323 0.90 -9.39 -0.09
C ILE A 323 -0.63 -9.30 -0.25
N ASN A 324 -1.21 -9.95 -1.26
CA ASN A 324 -2.66 -9.95 -1.49
C ASN A 324 -3.40 -11.04 -0.68
N ALA A 325 -4.73 -11.09 -0.82
CA ALA A 325 -5.61 -12.06 -0.19
C ALA A 325 -5.72 -13.44 -0.89
N MET A 326 -4.86 -13.72 -1.88
CA MET A 326 -4.79 -14.96 -2.69
C MET A 326 -6.02 -15.27 -3.53
N MET A 327 -6.91 -14.31 -3.75
CA MET A 327 -8.09 -14.53 -4.57
C MET A 327 -7.70 -15.01 -5.98
N PHE A 328 -8.21 -16.18 -6.40
CA PHE A 328 -7.89 -16.81 -7.68
C PHE A 328 -9.16 -17.00 -8.51
N VAL A 329 -9.69 -15.90 -9.01
CA VAL A 329 -10.91 -15.89 -9.81
C VAL A 329 -10.53 -16.10 -11.27
N ARG A 330 -10.96 -17.23 -11.83
CA ARG A 330 -10.89 -17.50 -13.26
C ARG A 330 -11.88 -16.57 -14.00
N PRO A 331 -11.47 -15.97 -15.12
CA PRO A 331 -12.27 -15.00 -15.87
C PRO A 331 -13.45 -15.70 -16.57
N GLN A 332 -14.46 -14.91 -16.93
CA GLN A 332 -15.47 -15.29 -17.92
C GLN A 332 -15.04 -14.78 -19.31
N PRO A 333 -15.48 -15.39 -20.42
CA PRO A 333 -15.10 -14.94 -21.76
C PRO A 333 -15.36 -13.44 -22.02
N ALA A 334 -16.46 -12.91 -21.47
CA ALA A 334 -16.82 -11.50 -21.59
C ALA A 334 -15.72 -10.53 -21.09
N ASP A 335 -14.89 -10.94 -20.13
CA ASP A 335 -13.79 -10.10 -19.61
C ASP A 335 -12.71 -9.83 -20.68
N PHE A 336 -12.56 -10.75 -21.63
CA PHE A 336 -11.68 -10.60 -22.80
C PHE A 336 -12.44 -10.08 -24.02
N ASP A 337 -13.68 -10.52 -24.21
CA ASP A 337 -14.39 -10.26 -25.46
C ASP A 337 -14.87 -8.81 -25.64
N ASP A 338 -15.04 -8.04 -24.56
CA ASP A 338 -15.51 -6.65 -24.64
C ASP A 338 -14.45 -5.67 -25.18
N LYS A 339 -13.44 -5.32 -24.38
CA LYS A 339 -12.51 -4.21 -24.70
C LYS A 339 -11.13 -4.63 -25.20
N TRP A 340 -10.77 -5.90 -25.13
CA TRP A 340 -9.47 -6.34 -25.65
C TRP A 340 -9.45 -6.32 -27.18
N PRO A 341 -8.31 -6.00 -27.82
CA PRO A 341 -8.19 -5.99 -29.27
C PRO A 341 -8.28 -7.40 -29.86
N THR A 342 -8.37 -7.47 -31.18
CA THR A 342 -8.27 -8.75 -31.91
C THR A 342 -6.93 -9.43 -31.59
N GLY A 343 -6.94 -10.75 -31.38
CA GLY A 343 -5.78 -11.53 -30.92
C GLY A 343 -5.67 -11.63 -29.40
N TRP A 344 -6.57 -10.98 -28.66
CA TRP A 344 -6.68 -11.04 -27.20
C TRP A 344 -8.12 -11.35 -26.72
N LYS A 345 -8.97 -11.86 -27.62
CA LYS A 345 -10.29 -12.36 -27.25
C LYS A 345 -10.14 -13.67 -26.47
N TRP A 346 -11.20 -14.12 -25.77
CA TRP A 346 -11.08 -15.30 -24.90
C TRP A 346 -10.51 -16.50 -25.65
N GLN A 347 -11.04 -16.78 -26.85
CA GLN A 347 -10.56 -17.85 -27.73
C GLN A 347 -9.06 -17.78 -28.07
N ASP A 348 -8.47 -16.58 -28.07
CA ASP A 348 -7.06 -16.38 -28.41
C ASP A 348 -6.15 -16.68 -27.19
N VAL A 349 -6.66 -16.45 -25.98
CA VAL A 349 -5.88 -16.56 -24.72
C VAL A 349 -6.20 -17.80 -23.90
N GLU A 350 -7.31 -18.50 -24.18
CA GLU A 350 -7.81 -19.65 -23.42
C GLU A 350 -6.74 -20.75 -23.25
N SER A 351 -5.97 -21.06 -24.31
CA SER A 351 -4.88 -22.04 -24.22
C SER A 351 -3.79 -21.62 -23.23
N SER A 352 -3.47 -20.32 -23.16
CA SER A 352 -2.50 -19.79 -22.19
C SER A 352 -3.08 -19.79 -20.76
N ALA A 353 -4.37 -19.49 -20.62
CA ALA A 353 -5.09 -19.57 -19.36
C ALA A 353 -5.12 -21.01 -18.81
N ASN A 354 -5.38 -22.00 -19.67
CA ASN A 354 -5.38 -23.42 -19.27
C ASN A 354 -4.01 -23.87 -18.77
N LYS A 355 -2.91 -23.46 -19.42
CA LYS A 355 -1.55 -23.73 -18.91
C LYS A 355 -1.30 -23.12 -17.53
N LEU A 356 -1.89 -21.96 -17.25
CA LEU A 356 -1.84 -21.36 -15.92
C LEU A 356 -2.63 -22.20 -14.92
N TYR A 357 -3.83 -22.67 -15.27
CA TYR A 357 -4.68 -23.47 -14.37
C TYR A 357 -4.14 -24.87 -14.13
N GLU A 358 -3.46 -25.47 -15.10
CA GLU A 358 -2.76 -26.74 -14.91
C GLU A 358 -1.64 -26.61 -13.88
N ARG A 359 -0.93 -25.48 -13.89
CA ARG A 359 0.21 -25.23 -13.01
C ARG A 359 -0.20 -24.69 -11.64
N THR A 360 -1.24 -23.86 -11.62
CA THR A 360 -1.82 -23.24 -10.44
C THR A 360 -3.33 -23.49 -10.48
N PRO A 361 -3.81 -24.65 -9.99
CA PRO A 361 -5.22 -25.04 -10.11
C PRO A 361 -6.15 -24.13 -9.30
N GLY A 362 -5.68 -23.65 -8.15
CA GLY A 362 -6.50 -22.98 -7.15
C GLY A 362 -7.43 -23.96 -6.43
N THR A 363 -8.10 -23.48 -5.38
CA THR A 363 -8.97 -24.31 -4.54
C THR A 363 -10.02 -23.49 -3.81
N ILE A 364 -11.21 -24.07 -3.59
CA ILE A 364 -12.25 -23.56 -2.67
C ILE A 364 -12.24 -24.28 -1.31
N SER A 365 -11.27 -25.16 -1.11
CA SER A 365 -11.02 -25.96 0.11
C SER A 365 -9.51 -26.01 0.35
N PRO A 366 -8.93 -24.96 0.94
CA PRO A 366 -7.48 -24.77 1.02
C PRO A 366 -6.76 -25.67 2.02
N THR A 367 -7.48 -26.31 2.95
CA THR A 367 -6.88 -27.30 3.85
C THR A 367 -6.62 -28.60 3.12
N LYS A 368 -5.56 -29.30 3.51
CA LYS A 368 -5.17 -30.58 2.90
C LYS A 368 -6.22 -31.67 3.10
N ASP A 369 -6.91 -31.66 4.24
CA ASP A 369 -8.01 -32.58 4.55
C ASP A 369 -9.36 -32.21 3.89
N GLY A 370 -9.41 -31.10 3.14
CA GLY A 370 -10.59 -30.59 2.46
C GLY A 370 -11.67 -30.00 3.39
N LYS A 371 -11.44 -29.95 4.71
CA LYS A 371 -12.40 -29.39 5.67
C LYS A 371 -12.32 -27.87 5.72
N ARG A 372 -13.48 -27.23 5.83
CA ARG A 372 -13.56 -25.78 5.97
C ARG A 372 -13.72 -25.41 7.43
N VAL A 373 -12.88 -24.48 7.93
CA VAL A 373 -12.97 -23.97 9.30
C VAL A 373 -13.53 -22.55 9.33
N ASP A 374 -13.98 -22.10 10.51
CA ASP A 374 -14.57 -20.77 10.72
C ASP A 374 -15.74 -20.46 9.77
N GLN A 375 -16.73 -21.37 9.74
CA GLN A 375 -17.86 -21.32 8.80
C GLN A 375 -19.04 -20.46 9.27
N ASN A 376 -18.90 -19.66 10.34
CA ASN A 376 -20.03 -18.93 10.89
C ASN A 376 -20.59 -17.90 9.90
N ALA A 377 -19.71 -17.08 9.31
CA ALA A 377 -20.12 -16.11 8.28
C ALA A 377 -20.70 -16.80 7.04
N TRP A 378 -20.12 -17.93 6.63
CA TRP A 378 -20.64 -18.75 5.55
C TRP A 378 -22.07 -19.23 5.83
N ASN A 379 -22.32 -19.80 7.01
CA ASN A 379 -23.60 -20.38 7.39
C ASN A 379 -24.73 -19.33 7.42
N VAL A 380 -24.43 -18.09 7.77
CA VAL A 380 -25.41 -16.99 7.74
C VAL A 380 -25.63 -16.50 6.30
N LEU A 381 -24.54 -16.22 5.58
CA LEU A 381 -24.63 -15.61 4.24
C LEU A 381 -25.19 -16.56 3.20
N SER A 382 -24.77 -17.82 3.17
CA SER A 382 -25.31 -18.83 2.24
C SER A 382 -26.84 -18.95 2.36
N LYS A 383 -27.38 -19.02 3.57
CA LYS A 383 -28.83 -19.05 3.80
C LYS A 383 -29.52 -17.77 3.31
N PHE A 384 -28.94 -16.61 3.59
CA PHE A 384 -29.47 -15.33 3.13
C PHE A 384 -29.51 -15.25 1.60
N PHE A 385 -28.41 -15.55 0.94
CA PHE A 385 -28.29 -15.48 -0.52
C PHE A 385 -29.18 -16.52 -1.22
N SER A 386 -29.21 -17.77 -0.73
CA SER A 386 -30.13 -18.80 -1.24
C SER A 386 -31.60 -18.39 -1.11
N ALA A 387 -32.00 -17.79 0.02
CA ALA A 387 -33.36 -17.28 0.21
C ALA A 387 -33.71 -16.09 -0.71
N ASN A 388 -32.71 -15.44 -1.31
CA ASN A 388 -32.87 -14.33 -2.25
C ASN A 388 -32.54 -14.75 -3.70
N GLY A 389 -32.61 -16.04 -4.01
CA GLY A 389 -32.53 -16.54 -5.39
C GLY A 389 -31.11 -16.71 -5.96
N PHE A 390 -30.08 -16.63 -5.12
CA PHE A 390 -28.72 -16.93 -5.55
C PHE A 390 -28.43 -18.44 -5.45
N THR A 391 -27.56 -18.94 -6.32
CA THR A 391 -27.17 -20.35 -6.36
C THR A 391 -25.72 -20.56 -5.94
N GLU A 392 -25.45 -21.57 -5.11
CA GLU A 392 -24.09 -21.99 -4.81
C GLU A 392 -23.45 -22.64 -6.04
N VAL A 393 -22.23 -22.24 -6.38
CA VAL A 393 -21.44 -22.81 -7.48
C VAL A 393 -20.03 -23.10 -7.01
N ASP A 394 -19.38 -24.06 -7.65
CA ASP A 394 -17.94 -24.18 -7.57
C ASP A 394 -17.31 -23.19 -8.55
N ALA A 395 -16.70 -22.12 -8.05
CA ALA A 395 -16.13 -21.08 -8.92
C ALA A 395 -14.84 -21.49 -9.65
N ILE A 396 -14.23 -22.63 -9.30
CA ILE A 396 -13.09 -23.22 -9.99
C ILE A 396 -13.58 -24.05 -11.18
N GLU A 397 -14.60 -24.89 -10.97
CA GLU A 397 -15.18 -25.76 -12.00
C GLU A 397 -16.14 -25.01 -12.94
N GLU A 398 -16.84 -24.00 -12.44
CA GLU A 398 -17.83 -23.21 -13.19
C GLU A 398 -17.46 -21.72 -13.29
N PRO A 399 -16.26 -21.38 -13.83
CA PRO A 399 -15.72 -20.03 -13.74
C PRO A 399 -16.52 -18.99 -14.52
N SER A 400 -17.30 -19.40 -15.52
CA SER A 400 -18.15 -18.52 -16.30
C SER A 400 -19.49 -18.17 -15.61
N LYS A 401 -19.86 -18.86 -14.52
CA LYS A 401 -21.07 -18.51 -13.76
C LYS A 401 -20.78 -17.32 -12.85
N LYS A 402 -21.33 -16.15 -13.20
CA LYS A 402 -21.09 -14.88 -12.50
C LYS A 402 -22.36 -14.05 -12.26
N LYS A 403 -23.55 -14.62 -12.50
CA LYS A 403 -24.84 -13.94 -12.30
C LYS A 403 -25.67 -14.64 -11.24
N SER A 404 -26.05 -13.91 -10.19
CA SER A 404 -26.82 -14.41 -9.06
C SER A 404 -26.27 -15.72 -8.47
N VAL A 405 -24.96 -15.76 -8.20
CA VAL A 405 -24.27 -16.93 -7.64
C VAL A 405 -23.40 -16.60 -6.43
N PHE A 406 -23.14 -17.59 -5.59
CA PHE A 406 -22.16 -17.51 -4.50
C PHE A 406 -21.29 -18.76 -4.39
N THR A 407 -20.16 -18.65 -3.70
CA THR A 407 -19.16 -19.71 -3.55
C THR A 407 -18.33 -19.49 -2.28
N HIS A 408 -17.68 -20.56 -1.80
CA HIS A 408 -16.48 -20.38 -0.99
C HIS A 408 -15.38 -19.69 -1.81
N PRO A 409 -14.51 -18.89 -1.18
CA PRO A 409 -13.48 -18.15 -1.90
C PRO A 409 -12.57 -19.08 -2.72
N PRO A 410 -12.43 -18.88 -4.05
CA PRO A 410 -11.40 -19.56 -4.82
C PRO A 410 -10.06 -18.90 -4.52
N LEU A 411 -9.11 -19.69 -4.03
CA LEU A 411 -7.83 -19.23 -3.51
C LEU A 411 -6.66 -19.87 -4.26
N MET A 412 -5.59 -19.09 -4.42
CA MET A 412 -4.27 -19.53 -4.86
C MET A 412 -3.49 -20.07 -3.65
N VAL A 413 -3.99 -21.17 -3.08
CA VAL A 413 -3.40 -21.90 -1.96
C VAL A 413 -3.17 -23.34 -2.40
N ASN A 414 -2.01 -23.89 -2.04
CA ASN A 414 -1.69 -25.30 -2.25
C ASN A 414 -0.96 -25.84 -1.02
N ASP A 415 -1.31 -27.06 -0.60
CA ASP A 415 -0.77 -27.73 0.59
C ASP A 415 -0.78 -26.82 1.85
N GLY A 416 -1.87 -26.08 2.06
CA GLY A 416 -2.06 -25.19 3.21
C GLY A 416 -1.20 -23.92 3.22
N LEU A 417 -0.48 -23.63 2.13
CA LEU A 417 0.39 -22.48 2.01
C LEU A 417 0.04 -21.62 0.79
N ARG A 418 0.46 -20.35 0.82
CA ARG A 418 0.32 -19.47 -0.34
C ARG A 418 1.05 -20.05 -1.56
N ALA A 419 0.33 -20.24 -2.66
CA ALA A 419 0.92 -20.69 -3.92
C ALA A 419 1.25 -19.49 -4.84
N GLY A 420 1.36 -19.74 -6.14
CA GLY A 420 1.51 -18.69 -7.15
C GLY A 420 2.92 -18.59 -7.73
N PRO A 421 3.20 -17.56 -8.55
CA PRO A 421 4.34 -17.60 -9.46
C PRO A 421 5.73 -17.77 -8.84
N VAL A 422 5.91 -17.37 -7.58
CA VAL A 422 7.17 -17.62 -6.84
C VAL A 422 7.39 -19.10 -6.58
N ARG A 423 6.34 -19.88 -6.33
CA ARG A 423 6.41 -21.33 -6.11
C ARG A 423 6.27 -22.12 -7.41
N ASP A 424 5.36 -21.65 -8.26
CA ASP A 424 4.86 -22.42 -9.39
C ASP A 424 5.73 -22.24 -10.65
N TYR A 425 6.38 -21.07 -10.82
CA TYR A 425 7.14 -20.73 -12.03
C TYR A 425 8.63 -20.48 -11.76
N LEU A 426 8.98 -19.79 -10.68
CA LEU A 426 10.39 -19.45 -10.41
C LEU A 426 11.33 -20.66 -10.33
N PRO A 427 10.99 -21.78 -9.66
CA PRO A 427 11.90 -22.93 -9.58
C PRO A 427 12.20 -23.53 -10.95
N LEU A 428 11.23 -23.51 -11.86
CA LEU A 428 11.38 -23.99 -13.23
C LEU A 428 12.32 -23.10 -14.04
N ALA A 429 12.23 -21.78 -13.86
CA ALA A 429 13.19 -20.85 -14.45
C ALA A 429 14.60 -21.07 -13.88
N GLN A 430 14.74 -21.20 -12.55
CA GLN A 430 16.02 -21.40 -11.86
C GLN A 430 16.70 -22.73 -12.19
N ALA A 431 15.95 -23.74 -12.58
CA ALA A 431 16.50 -25.01 -13.07
C ALA A 431 17.26 -24.86 -14.41
N ASN A 432 17.16 -23.71 -15.08
CA ASN A 432 17.81 -23.45 -16.35
C ASN A 432 19.03 -22.53 -16.17
N ASN A 433 20.21 -22.97 -16.62
CA ASN A 433 21.46 -22.21 -16.53
C ASN A 433 21.45 -20.87 -17.29
N ASN A 434 20.47 -20.66 -18.19
CA ASN A 434 20.30 -19.41 -18.92
C ASN A 434 19.48 -18.36 -18.16
N PHE A 435 18.93 -18.69 -16.98
CA PHE A 435 18.18 -17.76 -16.14
C PHE A 435 19.06 -17.20 -15.02
N LYS A 436 18.91 -15.90 -14.76
CA LYS A 436 19.48 -15.24 -13.58
C LYS A 436 18.42 -14.38 -12.90
N LEU A 437 18.32 -14.51 -11.58
CA LEU A 437 17.55 -13.61 -10.72
C LEU A 437 18.50 -12.65 -9.99
N GLN A 438 18.14 -11.37 -9.95
CA GLN A 438 18.82 -10.37 -9.13
C GLN A 438 17.78 -9.60 -8.31
N LEU A 439 17.85 -9.78 -6.99
CA LEU A 439 17.00 -9.10 -6.00
C LEU A 439 17.63 -7.78 -5.56
N ASN A 440 16.89 -6.98 -4.78
CA ASN A 440 17.34 -5.70 -4.23
C ASN A 440 17.91 -4.76 -5.31
N THR A 441 17.36 -4.80 -6.52
CA THR A 441 17.88 -4.08 -7.69
C THR A 441 16.77 -3.27 -8.34
N LYS A 442 16.77 -1.98 -8.06
CA LYS A 442 15.77 -1.05 -8.62
C LYS A 442 16.19 -0.63 -10.02
N VAL A 443 15.36 -0.90 -11.02
CA VAL A 443 15.55 -0.36 -12.37
C VAL A 443 15.10 1.11 -12.37
N LEU A 444 15.92 1.98 -12.93
CA LEU A 444 15.65 3.43 -13.01
C LEU A 444 15.04 3.81 -14.37
N ARG A 445 15.56 3.25 -15.46
CA ARG A 445 15.12 3.49 -16.84
C ARG A 445 15.65 2.43 -17.80
N VAL A 446 15.11 2.39 -19.02
CA VAL A 446 15.75 1.70 -20.15
C VAL A 446 16.76 2.63 -20.83
N ILE A 447 17.84 2.06 -21.35
CA ILE A 447 18.82 2.77 -22.18
C ILE A 447 18.44 2.56 -23.64
N ARG A 448 18.43 3.64 -24.43
CA ARG A 448 18.01 3.58 -25.83
C ARG A 448 18.77 4.55 -26.72
N GLU A 449 18.87 4.17 -27.99
CA GLU A 449 19.32 5.00 -29.10
C GLU A 449 18.16 5.17 -30.08
N GLY A 450 17.54 6.35 -30.10
CA GLY A 450 16.28 6.55 -30.81
C GLY A 450 15.21 5.58 -30.30
N LYS A 451 14.73 4.69 -31.18
CA LYS A 451 13.69 3.69 -30.86
C LYS A 451 14.26 2.33 -30.40
N ALA A 452 15.57 2.11 -30.52
CA ALA A 452 16.20 0.84 -30.18
C ALA A 452 16.63 0.83 -28.71
N ILE A 453 16.12 -0.13 -27.94
CA ILE A 453 16.55 -0.36 -26.55
C ILE A 453 17.86 -1.14 -26.56
N THR A 454 18.88 -0.62 -25.87
CA THR A 454 20.23 -1.22 -25.81
C THR A 454 20.54 -1.84 -24.45
N GLY A 455 19.76 -1.51 -23.42
CA GLY A 455 19.95 -2.02 -22.07
C GLY A 455 19.04 -1.37 -21.05
N ILE A 456 19.42 -1.45 -19.79
CA ILE A 456 18.76 -0.79 -18.67
C ILE A 456 19.77 -0.15 -17.71
N GLU A 457 19.34 0.86 -16.96
CA GLU A 457 20.08 1.42 -15.84
C GLU A 457 19.43 0.98 -14.53
N VAL A 458 20.23 0.44 -13.62
CA VAL A 458 19.80 0.00 -12.30
C VAL A 458 20.54 0.75 -11.20
N GLN A 459 19.91 0.87 -10.04
CA GLN A 459 20.54 1.27 -8.80
C GLN A 459 20.95 0.01 -8.03
N SER A 460 22.25 -0.14 -7.79
CA SER A 460 22.85 -1.31 -7.13
C SER A 460 23.41 -0.99 -5.73
N GLY A 461 23.13 0.21 -5.22
CA GLY A 461 23.52 0.70 -3.90
C GLY A 461 23.11 2.17 -3.69
N PRO A 462 23.42 2.79 -2.54
CA PRO A 462 23.00 4.16 -2.23
C PRO A 462 23.45 5.18 -3.29
N SER A 463 24.70 5.07 -3.77
CA SER A 463 25.29 6.02 -4.74
C SER A 463 25.91 5.34 -5.97
N THR A 464 25.54 4.09 -6.26
CA THR A 464 26.09 3.33 -7.40
C THR A 464 24.98 2.95 -8.38
N ARG A 465 25.24 3.22 -9.67
CA ARG A 465 24.39 2.81 -10.77
C ARG A 465 25.13 1.86 -11.69
N GLN A 466 24.39 0.96 -12.32
CA GLN A 466 24.93 0.01 -13.27
C GLN A 466 24.08 -0.03 -14.54
N ILE A 467 24.74 -0.01 -15.70
CA ILE A 467 24.11 -0.28 -16.99
C ILE A 467 24.28 -1.76 -17.32
N ILE A 468 23.17 -2.45 -17.63
CA ILE A 468 23.17 -3.84 -18.09
C ILE A 468 22.68 -3.85 -19.54
N ASN A 469 23.55 -4.28 -20.45
CA ASN A 469 23.28 -4.24 -21.88
C ASN A 469 22.52 -5.49 -22.35
N LEU A 470 21.73 -5.31 -23.40
CA LEU A 470 21.14 -6.40 -24.16
C LEU A 470 22.17 -7.00 -25.13
N LYS A 471 21.95 -8.26 -25.51
CA LYS A 471 22.56 -8.85 -26.70
C LYS A 471 21.96 -8.24 -27.97
N THR A 472 22.62 -8.44 -29.11
CA THR A 472 22.04 -8.13 -30.42
C THR A 472 20.67 -8.82 -30.58
N ASN A 473 19.66 -8.07 -31.01
CA ASN A 473 18.25 -8.50 -31.10
C ASN A 473 17.61 -8.87 -29.75
N GLY A 474 18.22 -8.48 -28.63
CA GLY A 474 17.62 -8.64 -27.31
C GLY A 474 16.46 -7.68 -27.08
N ALA A 475 15.68 -7.94 -26.03
CA ALA A 475 14.54 -7.12 -25.66
C ALA A 475 14.41 -6.94 -24.14
N VAL A 476 13.84 -5.81 -23.73
CA VAL A 476 13.41 -5.56 -22.35
C VAL A 476 11.92 -5.82 -22.24
N VAL A 477 11.49 -6.52 -21.19
CA VAL A 477 10.09 -6.66 -20.80
C VAL A 477 9.85 -5.89 -19.50
N LEU A 478 8.99 -4.88 -19.54
CA LEU A 478 8.61 -4.10 -18.36
C LEU A 478 7.42 -4.75 -17.66
N ALA A 479 7.68 -5.45 -16.56
CA ALA A 479 6.70 -6.13 -15.73
C ALA A 479 6.66 -5.57 -14.28
N ALA A 480 6.99 -4.28 -14.11
CA ALA A 480 7.08 -3.61 -12.81
C ALA A 480 5.71 -3.27 -12.19
N GLY A 481 4.60 -3.54 -12.89
CA GLY A 481 3.24 -3.28 -12.44
C GLY A 481 2.69 -1.94 -12.92
N SER A 482 1.36 -1.79 -12.86
CA SER A 482 0.62 -0.62 -13.38
C SER A 482 1.02 0.69 -12.71
N LEU A 483 1.49 0.65 -11.46
CA LEU A 483 1.88 1.84 -10.70
C LEU A 483 3.35 2.22 -10.87
N ALA A 484 4.23 1.33 -11.37
CA ALA A 484 5.66 1.61 -11.46
C ALA A 484 6.21 1.57 -12.90
N THR A 485 5.64 0.77 -13.80
CA THR A 485 6.01 0.77 -15.23
C THR A 485 5.88 2.15 -15.89
N PRO A 486 4.83 2.96 -15.63
CA PRO A 486 4.74 4.31 -16.18
C PRO A 486 5.94 5.19 -15.86
N ARG A 487 6.42 5.14 -14.61
CA ARG A 487 7.66 5.84 -14.20
C ARG A 487 8.85 5.38 -15.03
N LEU A 488 9.05 4.08 -15.21
CA LEU A 488 10.17 3.57 -16.02
C LEU A 488 10.13 4.10 -17.45
N LEU A 489 8.94 4.21 -18.05
CA LEU A 489 8.76 4.76 -19.38
C LEU A 489 9.09 6.27 -19.41
N VAL A 490 8.54 7.06 -18.48
CA VAL A 490 8.79 8.50 -18.40
C VAL A 490 10.27 8.79 -18.16
N ASN A 491 10.90 8.07 -17.22
CA ASN A 491 12.34 8.11 -16.94
C ASN A 491 13.21 7.74 -18.16
N SER A 492 12.61 7.13 -19.18
CA SER A 492 13.26 6.75 -20.44
C SER A 492 12.89 7.68 -21.60
N GLY A 493 12.25 8.82 -21.33
CA GLY A 493 11.76 9.76 -22.35
C GLY A 493 10.63 9.19 -23.20
N ILE A 494 9.73 8.40 -22.60
CA ILE A 494 8.53 7.82 -23.22
C ILE A 494 7.33 8.16 -22.34
N GLY A 495 6.46 9.05 -22.79
CA GLY A 495 5.33 9.56 -22.01
C GLY A 495 5.03 11.03 -22.33
N PRO A 496 4.09 11.65 -21.60
CA PRO A 496 3.77 13.06 -21.79
C PRO A 496 4.98 13.96 -21.54
N SER A 497 5.22 14.93 -22.44
CA SER A 497 6.42 15.78 -22.40
C SER A 497 6.63 16.50 -21.08
N GLU A 498 5.54 17.00 -20.45
CA GLU A 498 5.60 17.68 -19.15
C GLU A 498 6.14 16.76 -18.03
N GLN A 499 5.76 15.48 -18.04
CA GLN A 499 6.26 14.51 -17.06
C GLN A 499 7.74 14.18 -17.32
N ILE A 500 8.16 14.11 -18.58
CA ILE A 500 9.56 13.89 -18.95
C ILE A 500 10.42 15.09 -18.49
N GLU A 501 9.94 16.32 -18.67
CA GLU A 501 10.60 17.54 -18.19
C GLU A 501 10.72 17.58 -16.67
N ALA A 502 9.65 17.20 -15.95
CA ALA A 502 9.64 17.11 -14.49
C ALA A 502 10.70 16.13 -13.96
N VAL A 503 10.85 14.97 -14.60
CA VAL A 503 11.89 13.99 -14.23
C VAL A 503 13.29 14.47 -14.64
N ALA A 504 13.44 15.10 -15.81
CA ALA A 504 14.72 15.61 -16.30
C ALA A 504 15.34 16.66 -15.37
N SER A 505 14.50 17.51 -14.77
CA SER A 505 14.87 18.53 -13.78
C SER A 505 14.79 18.03 -12.32
N GLY A 506 14.47 16.75 -12.14
CA GLY A 506 14.14 16.15 -10.86
C GLY A 506 15.34 15.73 -10.00
N SER A 507 15.05 15.33 -8.76
CA SER A 507 16.08 14.93 -7.77
C SER A 507 16.75 13.60 -8.09
N GLN A 508 16.15 12.77 -8.97
CA GLN A 508 16.76 11.52 -9.42
C GLN A 508 17.95 11.73 -10.36
N ARG A 509 18.13 12.91 -10.98
CA ARG A 509 19.27 13.23 -11.86
C ARG A 509 19.55 12.13 -12.89
N LEU A 510 18.51 11.73 -13.61
CA LEU A 510 18.63 10.74 -14.68
C LEU A 510 19.17 11.42 -15.94
N THR A 511 20.07 10.74 -16.65
CA THR A 511 20.50 11.20 -17.98
C THR A 511 19.39 10.89 -18.97
N MET A 512 18.60 11.90 -19.34
CA MET A 512 17.48 11.73 -20.27
C MET A 512 17.96 11.66 -21.72
N PRO A 513 17.23 10.95 -22.61
CA PRO A 513 17.42 11.09 -24.06
C PRO A 513 17.25 12.54 -24.50
N ALA A 514 17.88 12.92 -25.60
CA ALA A 514 17.71 14.24 -26.20
C ALA A 514 16.22 14.50 -26.52
N LYS A 515 15.79 15.76 -26.42
CA LYS A 515 14.36 16.15 -26.51
C LYS A 515 13.71 15.73 -27.83
N ASP A 516 14.46 15.77 -28.93
CA ASP A 516 14.06 15.31 -30.25
C ASP A 516 13.84 13.78 -30.36
N GLN A 517 14.32 13.02 -29.38
CA GLN A 517 14.13 11.58 -29.28
C GLN A 517 13.00 11.18 -28.32
N TRP A 518 12.32 12.13 -27.68
CA TRP A 518 11.20 11.81 -26.79
C TRP A 518 10.03 11.19 -27.57
N LEU A 519 9.38 10.21 -26.96
CA LEU A 519 8.21 9.53 -27.53
C LEU A 519 6.98 9.95 -26.75
N ASP A 520 6.14 10.79 -27.34
CA ASP A 520 4.90 11.25 -26.73
C ASP A 520 3.83 10.14 -26.82
N LEU A 521 3.57 9.50 -25.68
CA LEU A 521 2.58 8.45 -25.51
C LEU A 521 1.76 8.75 -24.25
N PRO A 522 0.48 8.31 -24.18
CA PRO A 522 -0.42 8.58 -23.05
C PRO A 522 -0.08 7.70 -21.83
N VAL A 523 1.19 7.69 -21.42
CA VAL A 523 1.69 6.92 -20.29
C VAL A 523 1.10 7.49 -19.00
N GLY A 524 0.41 6.63 -18.26
CA GLY A 524 -0.27 6.98 -17.02
C GLY A 524 -1.76 7.28 -17.19
N GLU A 525 -2.24 7.44 -18.41
CA GLU A 525 -3.67 7.59 -18.70
C GLU A 525 -4.44 6.26 -18.60
N ASN A 526 -5.77 6.37 -18.55
CA ASN A 526 -6.69 5.23 -18.50
C ASN A 526 -6.42 4.26 -17.31
N LEU A 527 -5.98 4.81 -16.17
CA LEU A 527 -5.85 4.06 -14.94
C LEU A 527 -7.25 3.61 -14.49
N LYS A 528 -7.40 2.32 -14.23
CA LYS A 528 -8.64 1.72 -13.72
C LYS A 528 -8.35 0.87 -12.50
N ASP A 529 -9.27 0.93 -11.55
CA ASP A 529 -9.35 0.03 -10.41
C ASP A 529 -10.84 -0.22 -10.13
N HIS A 530 -11.15 -1.28 -9.39
CA HIS A 530 -12.52 -1.55 -8.96
C HIS A 530 -12.97 -0.53 -7.92
N PRO A 531 -14.06 0.24 -8.15
CA PRO A 531 -14.69 1.00 -7.08
C PRO A 531 -15.18 0.05 -5.99
N ILE A 532 -14.72 0.26 -4.75
CA ILE A 532 -15.05 -0.59 -3.59
C ILE A 532 -15.92 0.19 -2.62
N PHE A 533 -17.02 -0.42 -2.19
CA PHE A 533 -17.85 0.05 -1.09
C PHE A 533 -18.00 -1.06 -0.04
N THR A 534 -17.97 -0.69 1.24
CA THR A 534 -18.02 -1.64 2.34
C THR A 534 -19.30 -1.48 3.13
N VAL A 535 -20.03 -2.58 3.32
CA VAL A 535 -21.25 -2.64 4.13
C VAL A 535 -20.98 -3.53 5.34
N LYS A 536 -21.39 -3.08 6.53
CA LYS A 536 -21.42 -3.90 7.74
C LYS A 536 -22.87 -4.19 8.12
N MET A 537 -23.18 -5.43 8.44
CA MET A 537 -24.54 -5.85 8.80
C MET A 537 -24.51 -6.66 10.09
N LYS A 538 -25.47 -6.40 10.97
CA LYS A 538 -25.70 -7.24 12.16
C LYS A 538 -26.55 -8.45 11.81
N THR A 539 -26.16 -9.61 12.29
CA THR A 539 -26.86 -10.88 12.12
C THR A 539 -27.85 -11.07 13.26
N LYS A 540 -29.02 -11.66 12.98
CA LYS A 540 -29.97 -12.08 14.04
C LYS A 540 -29.55 -13.40 14.69
N GLN A 541 -28.78 -14.20 13.96
CA GLN A 541 -28.21 -15.44 14.45
C GLN A 541 -26.89 -15.11 15.15
N PRO A 542 -26.67 -15.62 16.38
CA PRO A 542 -25.38 -15.49 17.05
C PRO A 542 -24.24 -16.01 16.16
N MET A 543 -23.16 -15.22 16.06
CA MET A 543 -21.97 -15.55 15.29
C MET A 543 -20.74 -15.03 16.03
N SER A 544 -19.84 -15.95 16.37
CA SER A 544 -18.53 -15.56 16.89
C SER A 544 -17.56 -15.17 15.79
N ALA A 545 -16.70 -14.20 16.11
CA ALA A 545 -15.62 -13.74 15.26
C ALA A 545 -14.26 -14.05 15.87
N LEU A 546 -13.32 -14.43 15.01
CA LEU A 546 -11.93 -14.60 15.39
C LEU A 546 -11.26 -13.23 15.61
N THR A 547 -10.32 -13.22 16.52
CA THR A 547 -9.50 -12.06 16.87
C THR A 547 -8.22 -12.05 16.04
N GLU A 548 -7.56 -10.89 15.94
CA GLU A 548 -6.25 -10.79 15.28
C GLU A 548 -5.22 -11.76 15.88
N THR A 549 -5.25 -11.95 17.20
CA THR A 549 -4.32 -12.83 17.91
C THR A 549 -4.45 -14.30 17.51
N ASP A 550 -5.63 -14.74 17.06
CA ASP A 550 -5.81 -16.11 16.57
C ASP A 550 -4.95 -16.42 15.33
N PHE A 551 -4.51 -15.36 14.62
CA PHE A 551 -3.70 -15.43 13.41
C PHE A 551 -2.25 -15.02 13.64
N THR A 552 -2.02 -13.94 14.40
CA THR A 552 -0.68 -13.38 14.61
C THR A 552 0.09 -14.05 15.75
N LYS A 553 -0.62 -14.60 16.74
CA LYS A 553 -0.08 -15.34 17.89
C LYS A 553 -0.89 -16.63 18.12
N PRO A 554 -0.91 -17.55 17.13
CA PRO A 554 -1.78 -18.72 17.15
C PRO A 554 -1.48 -19.64 18.35
N SER A 555 -2.51 -20.36 18.79
CA SER A 555 -2.36 -21.43 19.78
C SER A 555 -1.54 -22.60 19.22
N GLN A 556 -0.95 -23.42 20.11
CA GLN A 556 -0.21 -24.61 19.69
C GLN A 556 -1.06 -25.54 18.82
N THR A 557 -2.35 -25.70 19.10
CA THR A 557 -3.27 -26.49 18.27
C THR A 557 -3.36 -25.97 16.84
N ASN A 558 -3.43 -24.65 16.64
CA ASN A 558 -3.46 -24.07 15.30
C ASN A 558 -2.11 -24.23 14.59
N ILE A 559 -0.99 -24.17 15.32
CA ILE A 559 0.35 -24.42 14.80
C ILE A 559 0.49 -25.87 14.33
N ASP A 560 0.04 -26.84 15.15
CA ASP A 560 0.12 -28.27 14.85
C ASP A 560 -0.75 -28.66 13.64
N LEU A 561 -1.94 -28.04 13.50
CA LEU A 561 -2.80 -28.20 12.32
C LEU A 561 -2.16 -27.59 11.08
N PHE A 562 -1.59 -26.39 11.20
CA PHE A 562 -0.92 -25.74 10.07
C PHE A 562 0.28 -26.55 9.56
N ALA A 563 1.04 -27.19 10.46
CA ALA A 563 2.12 -28.08 10.08
C ALA A 563 1.66 -29.30 9.24
N GLN A 564 0.37 -29.64 9.28
CA GLN A 564 -0.25 -30.68 8.46
C GLN A 564 -0.85 -30.14 7.15
N GLY A 565 -0.81 -28.83 6.94
CA GLY A 565 -1.50 -28.14 5.84
C GLY A 565 -2.98 -27.87 6.11
N ASP A 566 -3.40 -27.93 7.38
CA ASP A 566 -4.80 -27.86 7.79
C ASP A 566 -5.08 -26.70 8.76
N GLY A 567 -6.36 -26.52 9.11
CA GLY A 567 -6.79 -25.60 10.14
C GLY A 567 -6.83 -24.14 9.72
N LEU A 568 -6.89 -23.26 10.73
CA LEU A 568 -7.20 -21.85 10.54
C LEU A 568 -6.16 -21.09 9.71
N LEU A 569 -4.87 -21.41 9.92
CA LEU A 569 -3.76 -20.67 9.30
C LEU A 569 -3.61 -21.00 7.81
N ALA A 570 -4.10 -22.16 7.38
CA ALA A 570 -4.05 -22.64 6.00
C ALA A 570 -5.07 -21.95 5.06
N GLN A 571 -5.92 -21.04 5.55
CA GLN A 571 -6.94 -20.35 4.76
C GLN A 571 -6.84 -18.82 4.84
N SER A 572 -7.21 -18.13 3.75
CA SER A 572 -7.38 -16.67 3.71
C SER A 572 -8.46 -16.20 4.69
N GLY A 573 -8.55 -14.91 5.02
CA GLY A 573 -9.57 -14.37 5.94
C GLY A 573 -11.00 -14.25 5.38
N GLN A 574 -11.19 -14.34 4.06
CA GLN A 574 -12.53 -14.33 3.45
C GLN A 574 -13.24 -15.67 3.67
N ARG A 575 -14.57 -15.65 3.76
CA ARG A 575 -15.40 -16.86 3.96
C ARG A 575 -16.45 -17.08 2.90
N PHE A 576 -16.81 -16.05 2.15
CA PHE A 576 -17.92 -16.09 1.21
C PHE A 576 -17.69 -15.09 0.08
N ILE A 577 -18.03 -15.48 -1.14
CA ILE A 577 -18.03 -14.59 -2.31
C ILE A 577 -19.35 -14.73 -3.05
N PHE A 578 -19.84 -13.62 -3.60
CA PHE A 578 -20.93 -13.64 -4.57
C PHE A 578 -20.58 -12.84 -5.81
N TRP A 579 -21.25 -13.16 -6.92
CA TRP A 579 -21.28 -12.33 -8.11
C TRP A 579 -22.71 -12.11 -8.57
N ASP A 580 -22.93 -10.93 -9.13
CA ASP A 580 -24.14 -10.60 -9.85
C ASP A 580 -23.85 -9.59 -10.96
N SER A 581 -24.85 -9.25 -11.75
CA SER A 581 -24.75 -8.18 -12.74
C SER A 581 -25.98 -7.29 -12.74
N VAL A 582 -25.77 -6.00 -13.05
CA VAL A 582 -26.82 -5.00 -13.13
C VAL A 582 -26.69 -4.27 -14.46
N LYS A 583 -27.78 -4.23 -15.21
CA LYS A 583 -27.85 -3.40 -16.42
C LYS A 583 -28.14 -1.95 -16.04
N GLY A 584 -27.19 -1.06 -16.33
CA GLY A 584 -27.33 0.38 -16.11
C GLY A 584 -28.41 1.01 -16.99
N SER A 585 -28.86 2.21 -16.63
CA SER A 585 -29.79 3.00 -17.46
C SER A 585 -29.19 3.41 -18.80
N ASP A 586 -27.86 3.39 -18.92
CA ASP A 586 -27.08 3.56 -20.16
C ASP A 586 -27.03 2.29 -21.02
N GLY A 587 -27.68 1.21 -20.59
CA GLY A 587 -27.72 -0.06 -21.31
C GLY A 587 -26.47 -0.93 -21.12
N VAL A 588 -25.47 -0.47 -20.36
CA VAL A 588 -24.23 -1.22 -20.10
C VAL A 588 -24.44 -2.18 -18.94
N GLU A 589 -24.17 -3.46 -19.17
CA GLU A 589 -24.14 -4.48 -18.12
C GLU A 589 -22.89 -4.26 -17.25
N ARG A 590 -23.08 -4.14 -15.93
CA ARG A 590 -21.99 -3.99 -14.97
C ARG A 590 -21.99 -5.14 -13.99
N TYR A 591 -20.84 -5.77 -13.84
CA TYR A 591 -20.67 -6.89 -12.92
C TYR A 591 -20.33 -6.40 -11.53
N VAL A 592 -20.85 -7.12 -10.54
CA VAL A 592 -20.65 -6.86 -9.12
C VAL A 592 -20.04 -8.10 -8.51
N GLN A 593 -18.96 -7.92 -7.76
CA GLN A 593 -18.37 -8.96 -6.92
C GLN A 593 -18.50 -8.54 -5.46
N GLY A 594 -18.88 -9.45 -4.59
CA GLY A 594 -18.83 -9.23 -3.15
C GLY A 594 -17.90 -10.22 -2.46
N THR A 595 -17.04 -9.74 -1.57
CA THR A 595 -16.23 -10.60 -0.69
C THR A 595 -16.61 -10.34 0.76
N CYS A 596 -16.92 -11.41 1.49
CA CYS A 596 -17.46 -11.32 2.83
C CYS A 596 -16.64 -12.10 3.86
N ALA A 597 -16.56 -11.51 5.05
CA ALA A 597 -15.96 -12.12 6.25
C ALA A 597 -16.71 -11.67 7.51
N ALA A 598 -16.48 -12.37 8.62
CA ALA A 598 -16.86 -11.84 9.93
C ALA A 598 -16.10 -10.53 10.21
N ALA A 599 -16.75 -9.60 10.91
CA ALA A 599 -16.21 -8.29 11.25
C ALA A 599 -16.19 -8.03 12.77
N GLY A 600 -16.73 -8.97 13.54
CA GLY A 600 -16.97 -8.92 14.97
C GLY A 600 -18.12 -9.85 15.32
N GLU A 601 -18.40 -9.99 16.61
CA GLU A 601 -19.56 -10.74 17.10
C GLU A 601 -20.83 -10.25 16.40
N ASP A 602 -21.62 -11.20 15.92
CA ASP A 602 -22.88 -11.00 15.22
C ASP A 602 -22.81 -10.01 14.06
N THR A 603 -21.63 -9.80 13.46
CA THR A 603 -21.42 -8.76 12.45
C THR A 603 -20.65 -9.29 11.26
N VAL A 604 -21.25 -9.20 10.07
CA VAL A 604 -20.59 -9.49 8.80
C VAL A 604 -20.16 -8.21 8.09
N LYS A 605 -19.01 -8.25 7.42
CA LYS A 605 -18.52 -7.19 6.53
C LYS A 605 -18.55 -7.71 5.10
N VAL A 606 -19.15 -6.93 4.22
CA VAL A 606 -19.23 -7.19 2.78
C VAL A 606 -18.49 -6.07 2.07
N LYS A 607 -17.42 -6.40 1.37
CA LYS A 607 -16.79 -5.50 0.41
C LYS A 607 -17.39 -5.78 -0.96
N VAL A 608 -18.02 -4.80 -1.56
CA VAL A 608 -18.64 -4.90 -2.87
C VAL A 608 -17.82 -4.09 -3.87
N TYR A 609 -17.55 -4.72 -5.00
CA TYR A 609 -16.70 -4.24 -6.07
C TYR A 609 -17.55 -4.10 -7.33
N LEU A 610 -17.49 -2.94 -7.97
CA LEU A 610 -17.95 -2.82 -9.35
C LEU A 610 -16.81 -3.25 -10.26
N THR A 611 -17.03 -4.28 -11.08
CA THR A 611 -15.97 -4.92 -11.89
C THR A 611 -16.10 -4.58 -13.37
N HIS A 612 -16.32 -5.59 -14.21
CA HIS A 612 -16.47 -5.43 -15.66
C HIS A 612 -17.64 -4.49 -15.99
N GLY A 613 -17.49 -3.68 -17.03
CA GLY A 613 -18.49 -2.69 -17.48
C GLY A 613 -18.37 -1.30 -16.84
N ALA A 614 -17.45 -1.09 -15.89
CA ALA A 614 -17.15 0.24 -15.37
C ALA A 614 -16.48 1.14 -16.45
N THR A 615 -17.02 2.34 -16.63
CA THR A 615 -16.58 3.27 -17.69
C THR A 615 -15.62 4.34 -17.19
N SER A 616 -15.64 4.67 -15.90
CA SER A 616 -14.72 5.64 -15.31
C SER A 616 -13.26 5.18 -15.40
N SER A 617 -12.37 6.14 -15.60
CA SER A 617 -10.92 5.98 -15.52
C SER A 617 -10.31 7.22 -14.87
N GLY A 618 -9.16 7.04 -14.25
CA GLY A 618 -8.30 8.14 -13.81
C GLY A 618 -7.00 8.16 -14.60
N SER A 619 -6.04 8.90 -14.07
CA SER A 619 -4.66 8.89 -14.56
C SER A 619 -3.68 8.95 -13.40
N LEU A 620 -2.43 8.63 -13.70
CA LEU A 620 -1.30 8.77 -12.79
C LEU A 620 -0.19 9.58 -13.48
N THR A 621 0.56 10.33 -12.67
CA THR A 621 1.70 11.13 -13.11
C THR A 621 2.96 10.72 -12.38
N VAL A 622 4.11 11.13 -12.90
CA VAL A 622 5.42 10.97 -12.28
C VAL A 622 5.90 12.31 -11.72
N THR A 623 6.32 12.32 -10.46
CA THR A 623 6.86 13.50 -9.79
C THR A 623 8.32 13.75 -10.17
N SER A 624 8.82 14.94 -9.87
CA SER A 624 10.25 15.26 -9.99
C SER A 624 11.16 14.40 -9.10
N SER A 625 10.63 13.83 -8.01
CA SER A 625 11.33 12.83 -7.20
C SER A 625 11.32 11.42 -7.81
N GLY A 626 10.61 11.24 -8.93
CA GLY A 626 10.40 9.96 -9.59
C GLY A 626 9.56 9.00 -8.76
N ALA A 627 8.61 9.50 -7.98
CA ALA A 627 7.49 8.71 -7.46
C ALA A 627 6.31 8.85 -8.41
N THR A 628 5.39 7.89 -8.41
CA THR A 628 4.10 8.07 -9.12
C THR A 628 3.04 8.60 -8.18
N LYS A 629 2.13 9.44 -8.68
CA LYS A 629 0.97 9.97 -7.95
C LYS A 629 -0.31 9.81 -8.77
N LEU A 630 -1.44 9.64 -8.10
CA LEU A 630 -2.75 9.72 -8.75
C LEU A 630 -3.04 11.18 -9.10
N VAL A 631 -3.54 11.43 -10.30
CA VAL A 631 -4.06 12.75 -10.66
C VAL A 631 -5.44 12.89 -10.03
N ALA A 632 -5.66 13.97 -9.28
CA ALA A 632 -6.98 14.25 -8.74
C ALA A 632 -7.95 14.51 -9.91
N CYS A 633 -9.05 13.75 -9.98
CA CYS A 633 -10.12 14.08 -10.91
C CYS A 633 -10.69 15.45 -10.51
N SER A 634 -10.51 16.46 -11.34
CA SER A 634 -11.36 17.65 -11.29
C SER A 634 -12.78 17.19 -11.62
N LEU A 635 -13.67 17.23 -10.64
CA LEU A 635 -15.10 17.18 -10.91
C LEU A 635 -15.44 18.48 -11.64
N GLU A 636 -15.45 18.45 -12.97
CA GLU A 636 -16.11 19.49 -13.77
C GLU A 636 -17.64 19.38 -13.66
#